data_AF-V5BL94-F1
#
_entry.id   AF-V5BL94-F1
#
_cell.length_a   1.000
_cell.length_b   1.000
_cell.length_c   1.000
_cell.angle_alpha   90.00
_cell.angle_beta   90.00
_cell.angle_gamma   90.00
#
_symmetry.space_group_name_H-M   'P 1'
#
loop_
_entity.id
_entity.type
_entity.pdbx_description
1 polymer ?
#
loop_
_entity_poly.entity_id
_entity_poly.type
_entity_poly.pdbx_seq_one_letter_code
_entity_poly.pdbx_strand_id
1 'polypeptide(L)'
;MELSQLCEVVITPENVHTTVLAIVVDCSEPSTMWDTVVYWMKRVDRRVIEIFQKMRAKGSATPDKLLSRAKRLVGMEHPDLNRLRLSGVPTMIICNKLDAFAGEMTMLKTLVRSMRFVAHIYGAYLVFTSDAEAIKLRAVMNHLVFVSTFDLKHIELDPERGAVLVIPSADTFADIGEPAVSDMGGLQSTGDAELDRWKAPLDAMFPTKQSEGRMQNDSFLKRLYDTSENGFGEPTVDAVRKQKEDELEQYRKSAFKREKSTKDDRSKSKEKKEKE
;
A
#
# COMPACT_ATOMS: atom_id res chain seq x y z
N MET A 1 10.53 -13.75 5.46
CA MET A 1 10.02 -12.48 6.02
C MET A 1 9.30 -11.77 4.89
N GLU A 2 8.05 -11.43 5.10
CA GLU A 2 7.27 -10.69 4.10
C GLU A 2 7.73 -9.23 4.11
N LEU A 3 8.06 -8.64 2.95
CA LEU A 3 8.56 -7.26 2.84
C LEU A 3 7.63 -6.24 3.50
N SER A 4 6.34 -6.55 3.58
CA SER A 4 5.29 -5.76 4.25
C SER A 4 5.46 -5.62 5.76
N GLN A 5 6.30 -6.44 6.40
CA GLN A 5 6.67 -6.28 7.82
C GLN A 5 7.64 -5.12 8.02
N LEU A 6 8.38 -4.71 6.99
CA LEU A 6 9.30 -3.57 7.08
C LEU A 6 8.58 -2.23 7.29
N CYS A 7 7.30 -2.11 6.87
CA CYS A 7 6.50 -0.93 7.17
C CYS A 7 6.35 -0.66 8.66
N GLU A 8 6.39 -1.70 9.50
CA GLU A 8 6.32 -1.54 10.96
C GLU A 8 7.61 -0.96 11.54
N VAL A 9 8.73 -1.10 10.83
CA VAL A 9 10.02 -0.53 11.22
C VAL A 9 10.10 0.92 10.76
N VAL A 10 9.60 1.24 9.57
CA VAL A 10 9.73 2.57 8.95
C VAL A 10 8.70 3.56 9.47
N ILE A 11 7.45 3.13 9.70
CA ILE A 11 6.40 4.01 10.23
C ILE A 11 6.32 3.82 11.74
N THR A 12 6.74 4.84 12.50
CA THR A 12 6.83 4.80 13.96
C THR A 12 6.06 5.96 14.60
N PRO A 13 5.73 5.88 15.91
CA PRO A 13 5.09 7.00 16.62
C PRO A 13 5.87 8.31 16.56
N GLU A 14 7.20 8.22 16.44
CA GLU A 14 8.11 9.36 16.42
C GLU A 14 8.10 10.08 15.07
N ASN A 15 7.90 9.38 13.95
CA ASN A 15 8.01 9.97 12.60
C ASN A 15 6.69 10.07 11.83
N VAL A 16 5.60 9.47 12.31
CA VAL A 16 4.31 9.40 11.58
C VAL A 16 3.78 10.77 11.12
N HIS A 17 4.13 11.85 11.83
CA HIS A 17 3.68 13.21 11.51
C HIS A 17 4.44 13.87 10.34
N THR A 18 5.64 13.37 10.01
CA THR A 18 6.48 13.83 8.88
C THR A 18 6.53 12.85 7.72
N THR A 19 5.94 11.67 7.86
CA THR A 19 5.92 10.64 6.82
C THR A 19 5.00 11.03 5.67
N VAL A 20 5.43 10.79 4.44
CA VAL A 20 4.63 10.82 3.22
C VAL A 20 4.74 9.45 2.55
N LEU A 21 3.62 8.90 2.11
CA LEU A 21 3.57 7.62 1.40
C LEU A 21 3.44 7.85 -0.10
N ALA A 22 4.29 7.19 -0.88
CA ALA A 22 4.16 7.11 -2.33
C ALA A 22 4.00 5.64 -2.76
N ILE A 23 2.88 5.32 -3.39
CA ILE A 23 2.60 4.01 -3.97
C ILE A 23 2.76 4.13 -5.47
N VAL A 24 3.78 3.49 -6.03
CA VAL A 24 4.03 3.49 -7.48
C VAL A 24 3.51 2.19 -8.07
N VAL A 25 2.70 2.29 -9.11
CA VAL A 25 2.17 1.15 -9.87
C VAL A 25 2.44 1.34 -11.36
N ASP A 26 2.61 0.22 -12.05
CA ASP A 26 2.97 0.17 -13.46
C ASP A 26 1.70 -0.02 -14.33
N CYS A 27 1.40 0.95 -15.18
CA CYS A 27 0.27 0.93 -16.12
C CYS A 27 0.40 -0.15 -17.20
N SER A 28 1.61 -0.69 -17.43
CA SER A 28 1.80 -1.81 -18.36
C SER A 28 1.29 -3.15 -17.80
N GLU A 29 1.03 -3.24 -16.49
CA GLU A 29 0.47 -4.42 -15.81
C GLU A 29 -0.83 -4.11 -15.04
N PRO A 30 -1.90 -3.66 -15.73
CA PRO A 30 -3.12 -3.15 -15.10
C PRO A 30 -3.84 -4.15 -14.20
N SER A 31 -3.73 -5.45 -14.49
CA SER A 31 -4.33 -6.52 -13.69
C SER A 31 -3.84 -6.55 -12.25
N THR A 32 -2.63 -6.06 -11.95
CA THR A 32 -2.06 -6.08 -10.59
C THR A 32 -2.12 -4.73 -9.88
N MET A 33 -2.43 -3.65 -10.61
CA MET A 33 -2.39 -2.29 -10.07
C MET A 33 -3.36 -2.13 -8.92
N TRP A 34 -4.62 -2.56 -9.10
CA TRP A 34 -5.67 -2.42 -8.10
C TRP A 34 -5.28 -3.09 -6.78
N ASP A 35 -4.89 -4.37 -6.86
CA ASP A 35 -4.52 -5.16 -5.69
C ASP A 35 -3.32 -4.56 -4.97
N THR A 36 -2.32 -4.08 -5.71
CA THR A 36 -1.14 -3.42 -5.14
C THR A 36 -1.53 -2.15 -4.38
N VAL A 37 -2.33 -1.27 -4.99
CA VAL A 37 -2.75 -0.02 -4.34
C VAL A 37 -3.58 -0.32 -3.09
N VAL A 38 -4.63 -1.15 -3.22
CA VAL A 38 -5.54 -1.45 -2.10
C VAL A 38 -4.80 -2.15 -0.96
N TYR A 39 -3.89 -3.07 -1.28
CA TYR A 39 -3.05 -3.75 -0.28
C TYR A 39 -2.25 -2.74 0.55
N TRP A 40 -1.50 -1.85 -0.12
CA TRP A 40 -0.66 -0.87 0.57
C TRP A 40 -1.47 0.17 1.34
N MET A 41 -2.60 0.63 0.79
CA MET A 41 -3.51 1.54 1.49
C MET A 41 -4.03 0.92 2.79
N LYS A 42 -4.60 -0.30 2.73
CA LYS A 42 -5.10 -1.02 3.90
C LYS A 42 -3.99 -1.32 4.92
N ARG A 43 -2.78 -1.63 4.45
CA ARG A 43 -1.64 -1.94 5.32
C ARG A 43 -1.15 -0.72 6.08
N VAL A 44 -1.01 0.42 5.40
CA VAL A 44 -0.57 1.67 6.03
C VAL A 44 -1.64 2.20 6.97
N ASP A 45 -2.92 2.20 6.57
CA ASP A 45 -4.01 2.64 7.43
C ASP A 45 -4.05 1.85 8.75
N ARG A 46 -3.98 0.51 8.68
CA ARG A 46 -3.89 -0.35 9.87
C ARG A 46 -2.71 0.01 10.77
N ARG A 47 -1.52 0.19 10.17
CA ARG A 47 -0.31 0.55 10.92
C ARG A 47 -0.45 1.90 11.62
N VAL A 48 -1.03 2.88 10.95
CA VAL A 48 -1.25 4.22 11.50
C VAL A 48 -2.27 4.17 12.63
N ILE A 49 -3.36 3.41 12.49
CA ILE A 49 -4.36 3.19 13.55
C ILE A 49 -3.71 2.59 14.81
N GLU A 50 -2.87 1.56 14.65
CA GLU A 50 -2.13 0.95 15.78
C GLU A 50 -1.22 1.97 16.49
N ILE A 51 -0.53 2.81 15.72
CA ILE A 51 0.32 3.88 16.27
C ILE A 51 -0.54 4.90 17.02
N PHE A 52 -1.66 5.32 16.43
CA PHE A 52 -2.56 6.30 17.02
C PHE A 52 -3.13 5.81 18.35
N GLN A 53 -3.53 4.53 18.43
CA GLN A 53 -3.97 3.92 19.68
C GLN A 53 -2.88 3.99 20.76
N LYS A 54 -1.63 3.63 20.42
CA LYS A 54 -0.47 3.71 21.34
C LYS A 54 -0.16 5.15 21.77
N MET A 55 -0.32 6.12 20.87
CA MET A 55 -0.10 7.54 21.15
C MET A 55 -1.20 8.11 22.05
N ARG A 56 -2.47 7.77 21.80
CA ARG A 56 -3.60 8.17 22.65
C ARG A 56 -3.50 7.58 24.05
N ALA A 57 -3.10 6.32 24.17
CA ALA A 57 -2.87 5.68 25.47
C ALA A 57 -1.77 6.39 26.29
N LYS A 58 -0.86 7.12 25.65
CA LYS A 58 0.16 7.97 26.29
C LYS A 58 -0.28 9.43 26.46
N GLY A 59 -1.54 9.77 26.16
CA GLY A 59 -2.09 11.13 26.27
C GLY A 59 -1.70 12.09 25.14
N SER A 60 -1.19 11.60 24.00
CA SER A 60 -0.81 12.47 22.89
C SER A 60 -2.02 12.90 22.06
N ALA A 61 -2.15 14.21 21.81
CA ALA A 61 -3.15 14.79 20.89
C ALA A 61 -2.71 14.77 19.40
N THR A 62 -1.53 14.22 19.09
CA THR A 62 -1.00 14.18 17.72
C THR A 62 -1.91 13.44 16.73
N PRO A 63 -2.50 12.27 17.06
CA PRO A 63 -3.43 11.58 16.17
C PRO A 63 -4.59 12.46 15.70
N ASP A 64 -5.22 13.20 16.63
CA ASP A 64 -6.39 14.02 16.32
C ASP A 64 -6.01 15.24 15.49
N LYS A 65 -4.80 15.80 15.70
CA LYS A 65 -4.23 16.86 14.85
C LYS A 65 -3.96 16.35 13.43
N LEU A 66 -3.42 15.15 13.27
CA LEU A 66 -3.15 14.56 11.96
C LEU A 66 -4.44 14.27 11.18
N LEU A 67 -5.45 13.70 11.85
CA LEU A 67 -6.76 13.50 11.25
C LEU A 67 -7.45 14.82 10.88
N SER A 68 -7.38 15.83 11.77
CA SER A 68 -7.92 17.16 11.48
C SER A 68 -7.21 17.83 10.29
N ARG A 69 -5.89 17.65 10.16
CA ARG A 69 -5.13 18.11 8.99
C ARG A 69 -5.61 17.42 7.71
N ALA A 70 -5.82 16.11 7.74
CA ALA A 70 -6.32 15.38 6.58
C ALA A 70 -7.75 15.81 6.19
N LYS A 71 -8.64 16.02 7.16
CA LYS A 71 -9.99 16.57 6.90
C LYS A 71 -9.94 17.96 6.28
N ARG A 72 -9.07 18.84 6.79
CA ARG A 72 -8.87 20.18 6.21
C ARG A 72 -8.30 20.13 4.80
N LEU A 73 -7.45 19.15 4.50
CA LEU A 73 -6.91 18.95 3.16
C LEU A 73 -8.02 18.64 2.15
N VAL A 74 -8.99 17.80 2.52
CA VAL A 74 -10.16 17.49 1.68
C VAL A 74 -11.13 18.68 1.63
N GLY A 75 -11.33 19.34 2.76
CA GLY A 75 -12.31 20.41 2.94
C GLY A 75 -13.33 20.03 4.01
N MET A 76 -13.57 20.94 4.97
CA MET A 76 -14.45 20.65 6.12
C MET A 76 -15.93 20.56 5.72
N GLU A 77 -16.30 21.19 4.60
CA GLU A 77 -17.66 21.18 4.04
C GLU A 77 -17.80 20.22 2.84
N HIS A 78 -16.80 19.36 2.63
CA HIS A 78 -16.81 18.42 1.51
C HIS A 78 -17.96 17.41 1.67
N PRO A 79 -18.79 17.17 0.63
CA PRO A 79 -19.99 16.32 0.72
C PRO A 79 -19.66 14.88 1.16
N ASP A 80 -18.51 14.37 0.73
CA ASP A 80 -18.11 12.99 0.97
C ASP A 80 -17.35 12.76 2.29
N LEU A 81 -17.08 13.80 3.08
CA LEU A 81 -16.13 13.75 4.19
C LEU A 81 -16.38 12.61 5.19
N ASN A 82 -17.65 12.26 5.42
CA ASN A 82 -18.07 11.22 6.36
C ASN A 82 -17.83 9.79 5.85
N ARG A 83 -17.66 9.62 4.53
CA ARG A 83 -17.46 8.32 3.87
C ARG A 83 -15.98 8.06 3.58
N LEU A 84 -15.13 9.07 3.69
CA LEU A 84 -13.68 8.94 3.51
C LEU A 84 -12.99 8.21 4.66
N ARG A 85 -11.88 7.55 4.34
CA ARG A 85 -11.06 6.69 5.21
C ARG A 85 -9.67 7.30 5.36
N LEU A 86 -9.63 8.46 6.00
CA LEU A 86 -8.42 9.28 6.12
C LEU A 86 -7.48 8.72 7.21
N SER A 87 -6.30 8.26 6.82
CA SER A 87 -5.29 7.76 7.76
C SER A 87 -4.56 8.87 8.54
N GLY A 88 -4.57 10.11 8.03
CA GLY A 88 -3.81 11.25 8.58
C GLY A 88 -2.39 11.40 8.02
N VAL A 89 -1.92 10.40 7.27
CA VAL A 89 -0.63 10.40 6.56
C VAL A 89 -0.87 10.79 5.09
N PRO A 90 -0.23 11.87 4.59
CA PRO A 90 -0.32 12.24 3.18
C PRO A 90 0.14 11.09 2.29
N THR A 91 -0.70 10.71 1.34
CA THR A 91 -0.44 9.58 0.45
C THR A 91 -0.63 10.00 -0.99
N MET A 92 0.26 9.54 -1.87
CA MET A 92 0.12 9.69 -3.32
C MET A 92 0.21 8.34 -4.02
N ILE A 93 -0.67 8.14 -5.00
CA ILE A 93 -0.67 7.02 -5.94
C ILE A 93 -0.07 7.54 -7.25
N ILE A 94 0.97 6.86 -7.73
CA ILE A 94 1.67 7.20 -8.97
C ILE A 94 1.45 6.05 -9.93
N CYS A 95 0.66 6.29 -10.97
CA CYS A 95 0.44 5.37 -12.08
C CYS A 95 1.43 5.71 -13.19
N ASN A 96 2.54 4.97 -13.25
CA ASN A 96 3.63 5.21 -14.21
C ASN A 96 3.45 4.41 -15.50
N LYS A 97 4.12 4.83 -16.58
CA LYS A 97 4.00 4.26 -17.94
C LYS A 97 2.62 4.44 -18.56
N LEU A 98 2.03 5.64 -18.43
CA LEU A 98 0.74 5.96 -19.05
C LEU A 98 0.72 5.71 -20.57
N ASP A 99 1.87 5.83 -21.23
CA ASP A 99 2.08 5.51 -22.64
C ASP A 99 1.73 4.06 -23.02
N ALA A 100 1.69 3.13 -22.07
CA ALA A 100 1.21 1.76 -22.28
C ALA A 100 -0.27 1.69 -22.72
N PHE A 101 -1.07 2.73 -22.45
CA PHE A 101 -2.47 2.84 -22.85
C PHE A 101 -2.69 3.62 -24.16
N ALA A 102 -1.63 3.86 -24.93
CA ALA A 102 -1.72 4.59 -26.19
C ALA A 102 -2.74 3.93 -27.15
N GLY A 103 -3.82 4.66 -27.47
CA GLY A 103 -4.89 4.19 -28.37
C GLY A 103 -6.02 3.41 -27.68
N GLU A 104 -5.91 3.08 -26.40
CA GLU A 104 -6.92 2.30 -25.65
C GLU A 104 -7.71 3.16 -24.65
N MET A 105 -8.30 4.25 -25.15
CA MET A 105 -8.93 5.28 -24.31
C MET A 105 -10.08 4.74 -23.43
N THR A 106 -10.84 3.76 -23.91
CA THR A 106 -11.94 3.13 -23.12
C THR A 106 -11.41 2.41 -21.88
N MET A 107 -10.30 1.68 -22.03
CA MET A 107 -9.64 0.99 -20.93
C MET A 107 -9.04 1.98 -19.94
N LEU A 108 -8.36 3.02 -20.47
CA LEU A 108 -7.79 4.10 -19.67
C LEU A 108 -8.86 4.85 -18.85
N LYS A 109 -10.00 5.22 -19.45
CA LYS A 109 -11.10 5.89 -18.76
C LYS A 109 -11.62 5.07 -17.57
N THR A 110 -11.76 3.77 -17.76
CA THR A 110 -12.26 2.90 -16.70
C THR A 110 -11.22 2.72 -15.60
N LEU A 111 -9.95 2.53 -15.96
CA LEU A 111 -8.84 2.49 -14.99
C LEU A 111 -8.75 3.79 -14.19
N VAL A 112 -8.79 4.94 -14.85
CA VAL A 112 -8.74 6.26 -14.22
C VAL A 112 -9.90 6.44 -13.25
N ARG A 113 -11.15 6.09 -13.63
CA ARG A 113 -12.29 6.18 -12.71
C ARG A 113 -12.12 5.30 -11.48
N SER A 114 -11.70 4.05 -11.67
CA SER A 114 -11.46 3.14 -10.54
C SER A 114 -10.31 3.64 -9.64
N MET A 115 -9.22 4.14 -10.20
CA MET A 115 -8.11 4.70 -9.42
C MET A 115 -8.50 6.00 -8.72
N ARG A 116 -9.32 6.86 -9.36
CA ARG A 116 -9.90 8.06 -8.75
C ARG A 116 -10.75 7.71 -7.54
N PHE A 117 -11.59 6.67 -7.65
CA PHE A 117 -12.35 6.17 -6.51
C PHE A 117 -11.46 5.76 -5.34
N VAL A 118 -10.42 4.96 -5.58
CA VAL A 118 -9.48 4.53 -4.51
C VAL A 118 -8.70 5.72 -3.93
N ALA A 119 -8.28 6.66 -4.77
CA ALA A 119 -7.61 7.86 -4.31
C ALA A 119 -8.53 8.69 -3.42
N HIS A 120 -9.77 8.92 -3.86
CA HIS A 120 -10.75 9.73 -3.15
C HIS A 120 -11.11 9.11 -1.80
N ILE A 121 -11.49 7.82 -1.77
CA ILE A 121 -11.90 7.15 -0.53
C ILE A 121 -10.81 7.19 0.55
N TYR A 122 -9.52 7.13 0.17
CA TYR A 122 -8.40 7.24 1.10
C TYR A 122 -7.87 8.68 1.29
N GLY A 123 -8.42 9.66 0.59
CA GLY A 123 -7.95 11.05 0.61
C GLY A 123 -6.51 11.21 0.10
N ALA A 124 -6.15 10.42 -0.91
CA ALA A 124 -4.83 10.39 -1.53
C ALA A 124 -4.77 11.24 -2.81
N TYR A 125 -3.57 11.67 -3.16
CA TYR A 125 -3.28 12.23 -4.46
C TYR A 125 -3.18 11.11 -5.49
N LEU A 126 -3.60 11.36 -6.73
CA LEU A 126 -3.47 10.41 -7.83
C LEU A 126 -2.81 11.11 -9.00
N VAL A 127 -1.72 10.53 -9.50
CA VAL A 127 -0.96 11.07 -10.62
C VAL A 127 -0.75 9.97 -11.64
N PHE A 128 -1.24 10.17 -12.86
CA PHE A 128 -0.79 9.40 -14.01
C PHE A 128 0.40 10.10 -14.64
N THR A 129 1.44 9.34 -14.96
CA THR A 129 2.69 9.87 -15.49
C THR A 129 3.29 8.90 -16.50
N SER A 130 4.08 9.47 -17.41
CA SER A 130 5.00 8.77 -18.31
C SER A 130 6.33 9.51 -18.28
N ASP A 131 7.32 9.01 -19.02
CA ASP A 131 8.61 9.70 -19.16
C ASP A 131 8.43 11.13 -19.76
N ALA A 132 7.43 11.32 -20.61
CA ALA A 132 7.12 12.62 -21.21
C ALA A 132 6.35 13.57 -20.26
N GLU A 133 5.61 13.04 -19.27
CA GLU A 133 4.62 13.80 -18.49
C GLU A 133 4.94 13.91 -16.98
N ALA A 134 6.22 14.05 -16.64
CA ALA A 134 6.66 14.11 -15.24
C ALA A 134 6.36 15.42 -14.48
N ILE A 135 5.84 16.47 -15.16
CA ILE A 135 5.65 17.81 -14.57
C ILE A 135 4.66 17.76 -13.40
N LYS A 136 3.52 17.07 -13.58
CA LYS A 136 2.46 16.95 -12.58
C LYS A 136 2.96 16.19 -11.34
N LEU A 137 3.73 15.12 -11.53
CA LEU A 137 4.38 14.38 -10.46
C LEU A 137 5.32 15.28 -9.64
N ARG A 138 6.20 16.04 -10.31
CA ARG A 138 7.12 16.96 -9.63
C ARG A 138 6.38 18.03 -8.83
N ALA A 139 5.28 18.56 -9.37
CA ALA A 139 4.45 19.56 -8.66
C ALA A 139 3.87 18.99 -7.36
N VAL A 140 3.32 17.77 -7.38
CA VAL A 140 2.80 17.10 -6.18
C VAL A 140 3.92 16.78 -5.19
N MET A 141 5.05 16.26 -5.66
CA MET A 141 6.20 15.95 -4.81
C MET A 141 6.71 17.20 -4.09
N ASN A 142 6.84 18.32 -4.81
CA ASN A 142 7.28 19.58 -4.21
C ASN A 142 6.28 20.09 -3.16
N HIS A 143 4.99 19.96 -3.44
CA HIS A 143 3.94 20.33 -2.48
C HIS A 143 3.98 19.46 -1.23
N LEU A 144 4.10 18.14 -1.36
CA LEU A 144 4.05 17.21 -0.23
C LEU A 144 5.32 17.21 0.61
N VAL A 145 6.50 17.26 -0.03
CA VAL A 145 7.79 17.13 0.64
C VAL A 145 8.33 18.47 1.11
N PHE A 146 8.22 19.52 0.27
CA PHE A 146 8.76 20.84 0.57
C PHE A 146 7.70 21.84 1.03
N VAL A 147 6.43 21.43 1.12
CA VAL A 147 5.32 22.28 1.57
C VAL A 147 5.19 23.54 0.70
N SER A 148 5.55 23.43 -0.59
CA SER A 148 5.41 24.53 -1.55
C SER A 148 3.94 24.76 -1.88
N THR A 149 3.61 25.97 -2.33
CA THR A 149 2.28 26.26 -2.89
C THR A 149 2.00 25.33 -4.07
N PHE A 150 0.82 24.71 -4.09
CA PHE A 150 0.38 23.87 -5.19
C PHE A 150 -0.44 24.68 -6.19
N ASP A 151 -0.05 24.61 -7.47
CA ASP A 151 -0.76 25.30 -8.54
C ASP A 151 -1.92 24.43 -9.04
N LEU A 152 -3.14 24.91 -8.82
CA LEU A 152 -4.38 24.21 -9.17
C LEU A 152 -4.53 23.96 -10.67
N LYS A 153 -3.79 24.68 -11.54
CA LYS A 153 -3.81 24.44 -12.99
C LYS A 153 -3.32 23.05 -13.40
N HIS A 154 -2.61 22.36 -12.51
CA HIS A 154 -2.10 21.03 -12.79
C HIS A 154 -3.18 19.95 -12.66
N ILE A 155 -4.28 20.25 -11.94
CA ILE A 155 -5.40 19.33 -11.76
C ILE A 155 -6.02 19.05 -13.11
N GLU A 156 -6.15 17.77 -13.43
CA GLU A 156 -6.83 17.29 -14.64
C GLU A 156 -7.49 15.97 -14.29
N LEU A 157 -8.81 15.91 -14.44
CA LEU A 157 -9.62 14.75 -14.08
C LEU A 157 -9.96 13.88 -15.30
N ASP A 158 -9.82 14.44 -16.50
CA ASP A 158 -10.21 13.83 -17.75
C ASP A 158 -8.98 13.30 -18.51
N PRO A 159 -8.85 11.97 -18.69
CA PRO A 159 -7.72 11.39 -19.40
C PRO A 159 -7.67 11.75 -20.90
N GLU A 160 -8.75 12.29 -21.49
CA GLU A 160 -8.72 12.77 -22.87
C GLU A 160 -7.98 14.10 -23.03
N ARG A 161 -7.83 14.87 -21.95
CA ARG A 161 -7.17 16.18 -21.94
C ARG A 161 -5.68 16.11 -21.61
N GLY A 162 -5.22 14.96 -21.12
CA GLY A 162 -3.80 14.68 -20.83
C GLY A 162 -3.61 13.83 -19.56
N ALA A 163 -2.37 13.79 -19.05
CA ALA A 163 -2.06 13.11 -17.79
C ALA A 163 -2.98 13.54 -16.64
N VAL A 164 -3.67 12.59 -16.02
CA VAL A 164 -4.59 12.86 -14.91
C VAL A 164 -3.81 13.19 -13.63
N LEU A 165 -4.24 14.25 -12.95
CA LEU A 165 -3.79 14.62 -11.62
C LEU A 165 -5.01 14.99 -10.78
N VAL A 166 -5.22 14.25 -9.71
CA VAL A 166 -6.28 14.48 -8.74
C VAL A 166 -5.68 14.79 -7.38
N ILE A 167 -6.22 15.82 -6.74
CA ILE A 167 -5.91 16.15 -5.35
C ILE A 167 -7.10 15.78 -4.45
N PRO A 168 -6.91 15.50 -3.15
CA PRO A 168 -7.97 15.02 -2.27
C PRO A 168 -9.21 15.92 -2.15
N SER A 169 -9.09 17.22 -2.45
CA SER A 169 -10.20 18.19 -2.37
C SER A 169 -10.92 18.45 -3.68
N ALA A 170 -10.45 17.87 -4.79
CA ALA A 170 -10.92 18.22 -6.14
C ALA A 170 -11.79 17.14 -6.78
N ASP A 171 -12.11 16.07 -6.04
CA ASP A 171 -12.90 14.95 -6.55
C ASP A 171 -14.10 14.69 -5.64
N THR A 172 -15.16 14.09 -6.19
CA THR A 172 -16.33 13.68 -5.43
C THR A 172 -16.85 12.33 -5.90
N PHE A 173 -17.52 11.56 -5.03
CA PHE A 173 -18.15 10.31 -5.47
C PHE A 173 -19.22 10.55 -6.54
N ALA A 174 -19.87 11.71 -6.55
CA ALA A 174 -20.82 12.10 -7.57
C ALA A 174 -20.14 12.30 -8.94
N ASP A 175 -18.99 12.97 -8.98
CA ASP A 175 -18.23 13.22 -10.22
C ASP A 175 -17.53 11.97 -10.76
N ILE A 176 -17.10 11.08 -9.86
CA ILE A 176 -16.55 9.76 -10.23
C ILE A 176 -17.65 8.86 -10.80
N GLY A 177 -18.84 8.92 -10.21
CA GLY A 177 -20.01 8.14 -10.60
C GLY A 177 -20.04 6.74 -9.98
N GLU A 178 -20.82 5.86 -10.60
CA GLU A 178 -20.97 4.47 -10.18
C GLU A 178 -20.04 3.55 -11.01
N PRO A 179 -19.53 2.45 -10.43
CA PRO A 179 -18.76 1.47 -11.18
C PRO A 179 -19.63 0.84 -12.27
N ALA A 180 -19.01 0.47 -13.40
CA ALA A 180 -19.70 -0.25 -14.46
C ALA A 180 -20.30 -1.55 -13.90
N VAL A 181 -21.51 -1.91 -14.35
CA VAL A 181 -22.15 -3.15 -13.90
C VAL A 181 -21.34 -4.32 -14.43
N SER A 182 -20.87 -5.21 -13.54
CA SER A 182 -20.13 -6.42 -13.88
C SER A 182 -20.57 -7.54 -12.95
N ASP A 183 -20.59 -8.78 -13.46
CA ASP A 183 -20.96 -9.95 -12.65
C ASP A 183 -19.87 -10.22 -11.59
N MET A 184 -20.26 -10.27 -10.33
CA MET A 184 -19.35 -10.48 -9.19
C MET A 184 -19.00 -11.98 -9.01
N GLY A 185 -19.64 -12.87 -9.77
CA GLY A 185 -19.48 -14.32 -9.70
C GLY A 185 -18.10 -14.80 -10.16
N GLY A 186 -17.08 -14.64 -9.31
CA GLY A 186 -15.71 -15.14 -9.57
C GLY A 186 -14.59 -14.27 -9.02
N LEU A 187 -14.91 -13.13 -8.40
CA LEU A 187 -13.93 -12.17 -7.93
C LEU A 187 -13.26 -12.61 -6.63
N GLN A 188 -11.94 -12.45 -6.54
CA GLN A 188 -11.24 -12.53 -5.24
C GLN A 188 -11.61 -11.30 -4.41
N SER A 189 -12.39 -11.51 -3.34
CA SER A 189 -12.78 -10.45 -2.44
C SER A 189 -11.59 -9.83 -1.73
N THR A 190 -11.55 -8.50 -1.69
CA THR A 190 -10.60 -7.73 -0.88
C THR A 190 -11.04 -7.63 0.59
N GLY A 191 -12.19 -8.23 0.96
CA GLY A 191 -12.83 -8.10 2.27
C GLY A 191 -13.58 -6.79 2.46
N ASP A 192 -13.84 -6.05 1.38
CA ASP A 192 -14.49 -4.75 1.40
C ASP A 192 -15.41 -4.61 0.18
N ALA A 193 -16.72 -4.66 0.42
CA ALA A 193 -17.72 -4.72 -0.66
C ALA A 193 -17.67 -3.49 -1.59
N GLU A 194 -17.28 -2.34 -1.08
CA GLU A 194 -17.20 -1.10 -1.87
C GLU A 194 -16.01 -1.16 -2.82
N LEU A 195 -14.84 -1.58 -2.31
CA LEU A 195 -13.65 -1.78 -3.14
C LEU A 195 -13.87 -2.92 -4.15
N ASP A 196 -14.50 -4.02 -3.73
CA ASP A 196 -14.76 -5.18 -4.60
C ASP A 196 -15.65 -4.80 -5.79
N ARG A 197 -16.64 -3.92 -5.58
CA ARG A 197 -17.52 -3.43 -6.66
C ARG A 197 -16.77 -2.62 -7.72
N TRP A 198 -15.74 -1.87 -7.34
CA TRP A 198 -14.91 -1.10 -8.27
C TRP A 198 -13.79 -1.93 -8.90
N LYS A 199 -13.41 -3.04 -8.27
CA LYS A 199 -12.47 -4.02 -8.81
C LYS A 199 -13.08 -4.85 -9.93
N ALA A 200 -14.34 -5.28 -9.80
CA ALA A 200 -14.93 -6.23 -10.75
C ALA A 200 -14.87 -5.80 -12.23
N PRO A 201 -15.14 -4.54 -12.61
CA PRO A 201 -15.00 -4.11 -13.99
C PRO A 201 -13.54 -4.12 -14.48
N LEU A 202 -12.59 -3.85 -13.58
CA LEU A 202 -11.16 -3.92 -13.91
C LEU A 202 -10.73 -5.34 -14.16
N ASP A 203 -11.11 -6.30 -13.31
CA ASP A 203 -10.76 -7.71 -13.49
C ASP A 203 -11.39 -8.28 -14.78
N ALA A 204 -12.58 -7.81 -15.16
CA ALA A 204 -13.23 -8.18 -16.41
C ALA A 204 -12.48 -7.66 -17.65
N MET A 205 -11.91 -6.45 -17.62
CA MET A 205 -11.13 -5.90 -18.74
C MET A 205 -9.66 -6.34 -18.73
N PHE A 206 -9.08 -6.51 -17.55
CA PHE A 206 -7.68 -6.84 -17.31
C PHE A 206 -7.59 -8.15 -16.52
N PRO A 207 -7.97 -9.28 -17.13
CA PRO A 207 -7.91 -10.56 -16.44
C PRO A 207 -6.48 -10.83 -15.99
N THR A 208 -6.32 -11.20 -14.73
CA THR A 208 -5.03 -11.60 -14.19
C THR A 208 -4.48 -12.70 -15.08
N LYS A 209 -3.33 -12.46 -15.70
CA LYS A 209 -2.55 -13.54 -16.31
C LYS A 209 -2.28 -14.51 -15.17
N GLN A 210 -3.02 -15.61 -15.13
CA GLN A 210 -2.69 -16.69 -14.21
C GLN A 210 -1.21 -16.94 -14.46
N SER A 211 -0.39 -16.72 -13.44
CA SER A 211 0.91 -17.37 -13.42
C SER A 211 0.56 -18.84 -13.43
N GLU A 212 0.44 -19.45 -14.60
CA GLU A 212 0.52 -20.90 -14.74
C GLU A 212 1.67 -21.32 -13.85
N GLY A 213 1.37 -22.16 -12.86
CA GLY A 213 2.21 -22.42 -11.70
C GLY A 213 3.59 -22.96 -12.03
N ARG A 214 4.50 -22.10 -12.53
CA ARG A 214 5.89 -22.44 -12.86
C ARG A 214 6.76 -22.63 -11.63
N MET A 215 6.25 -22.40 -10.41
CA MET A 215 7.04 -22.55 -9.19
C MET A 215 6.55 -23.65 -8.23
N GLN A 216 5.43 -24.34 -8.47
CA GLN A 216 4.92 -25.32 -7.49
C GLN A 216 4.81 -26.77 -7.98
N ASN A 217 4.86 -27.05 -9.28
CA ASN A 217 4.77 -28.41 -9.81
C ASN A 217 5.95 -28.82 -10.69
N ASP A 218 7.15 -28.26 -10.45
CA ASP A 218 8.33 -28.77 -11.13
C ASP A 218 8.82 -30.02 -10.39
N SER A 219 8.43 -31.20 -10.88
CA SER A 219 8.86 -32.50 -10.38
C SER A 219 10.40 -32.62 -10.33
N PHE A 220 11.09 -31.82 -11.15
CA PHE A 220 12.53 -31.64 -11.15
C PHE A 220 13.06 -30.92 -9.89
N LEU A 221 12.45 -29.80 -9.49
CA LEU A 221 12.83 -29.10 -8.24
C LEU A 221 12.63 -30.01 -7.02
N LYS A 222 11.54 -30.79 -6.99
CA LYS A 222 11.31 -31.74 -5.91
C LYS A 222 12.39 -32.82 -5.84
N ARG A 223 12.90 -33.30 -6.99
CA ARG A 223 14.01 -34.26 -7.07
C ARG A 223 15.38 -33.67 -6.68
N LEU A 224 15.61 -32.38 -6.94
CA LEU A 224 16.84 -31.68 -6.55
C LEU A 224 17.00 -31.56 -5.02
N TYR A 225 15.89 -31.55 -4.28
CA TYR A 225 15.88 -31.47 -2.82
C TYR A 225 15.61 -32.80 -2.12
N ASP A 226 15.44 -33.88 -2.88
CA ASP A 226 15.23 -35.22 -2.34
C ASP A 226 16.57 -35.83 -1.91
N THR A 227 16.72 -36.11 -0.62
CA THR A 227 17.94 -36.71 -0.03
C THR A 227 17.86 -38.24 0.05
N SER A 228 16.85 -38.87 -0.58
CA SER A 228 16.71 -40.32 -0.68
C SER A 228 17.58 -40.93 -1.80
N GLU A 229 17.69 -42.26 -1.87
CA GLU A 229 18.54 -42.99 -2.82
C GLU A 229 18.29 -42.66 -4.32
N ASN A 230 17.13 -42.07 -4.66
CA ASN A 230 16.76 -41.68 -6.02
C ASN A 230 16.86 -40.17 -6.28
N GLY A 231 17.39 -39.39 -5.33
CA GLY A 231 17.57 -37.95 -5.41
C GLY A 231 19.01 -37.51 -5.70
N PHE A 232 19.25 -36.19 -5.73
CA PHE A 232 20.57 -35.60 -6.03
C PHE A 232 21.28 -35.06 -4.77
N GLY A 233 21.10 -35.71 -3.62
CA GLY A 233 21.74 -35.31 -2.35
C GLY A 233 23.25 -35.50 -2.38
N GLU A 234 24.00 -34.46 -1.99
CA GLU A 234 25.46 -34.51 -1.82
C GLU A 234 25.81 -34.45 -0.32
N PRO A 235 26.51 -35.45 0.24
CA PRO A 235 26.78 -35.53 1.69
C PRO A 235 27.44 -34.29 2.29
N THR A 236 28.31 -33.61 1.52
CA THR A 236 28.99 -32.39 1.95
C THR A 236 28.03 -31.20 2.01
N VAL A 237 27.14 -31.06 1.04
CA VAL A 237 26.13 -29.99 0.99
C VAL A 237 25.10 -30.20 2.09
N ASP A 238 24.68 -31.44 2.33
CA ASP A 238 23.71 -31.79 3.36
C ASP A 238 24.25 -31.54 4.78
N ALA A 239 25.53 -31.84 5.02
CA ALA A 239 26.20 -31.53 6.29
C ALA A 239 26.28 -30.01 6.54
N VAL A 240 26.62 -29.22 5.52
CA VAL A 240 26.67 -27.75 5.63
C VAL A 240 25.27 -27.16 5.84
N ARG A 241 24.25 -27.70 5.16
CA ARG A 241 22.85 -27.28 5.36
C ARG A 241 22.42 -27.53 6.79
N LYS A 242 22.66 -28.74 7.32
CA LYS A 242 22.33 -29.09 8.71
C LYS A 242 23.05 -28.18 9.71
N GLN A 243 24.35 -27.92 9.50
CA GLN A 243 25.08 -26.97 10.35
C GLN A 243 24.46 -25.58 10.32
N LYS A 244 24.06 -25.08 9.14
CA LYS A 244 23.43 -23.75 9.01
C LYS A 244 22.03 -23.71 9.62
N GLU A 245 21.27 -24.79 9.56
CA GLU A 245 19.99 -24.92 10.25
C GLU A 245 20.16 -24.89 11.78
N ASP A 246 21.15 -25.62 12.30
CA ASP A 246 21.48 -25.62 13.73
C ASP A 246 21.94 -24.23 14.21
N GLU A 247 22.81 -23.55 13.44
CA GLU A 247 23.24 -22.16 13.71
C GLU A 247 22.04 -21.20 13.70
N LEU A 248 21.12 -21.35 12.74
CA LEU A 248 19.92 -20.51 12.63
C LEU A 248 18.97 -20.73 13.81
N GLU A 249 18.78 -21.97 14.25
CA GLU A 249 18.00 -22.27 15.45
C GLU A 249 18.60 -21.65 16.71
N GLN A 250 19.92 -21.77 16.88
CA GLN A 250 20.62 -21.16 18.00
C GLN A 250 20.49 -19.63 17.97
N TYR A 251 20.58 -19.02 16.79
CA TYR A 251 20.36 -17.59 16.61
C TYR A 251 18.92 -17.19 16.98
N ARG A 252 17.90 -17.92 16.51
CA ARG A 252 16.48 -17.69 16.88
C ARG A 252 16.24 -17.80 18.37
N LYS A 253 16.75 -18.86 19.01
CA LYS A 253 16.67 -19.06 20.47
C LYS A 253 17.33 -17.91 21.23
N SER A 254 18.48 -17.44 20.76
CA SER A 254 19.22 -16.33 21.37
C SER A 254 18.53 -14.98 21.18
N ALA A 255 17.97 -14.72 19.99
CA ALA A 255 17.19 -13.52 19.70
C ALA A 255 15.91 -13.46 20.54
N PHE A 256 15.18 -14.58 20.66
CA PHE A 256 13.98 -14.67 21.50
C PHE A 256 14.29 -14.44 22.98
N LYS A 257 15.40 -15.00 23.49
CA LYS A 257 15.87 -14.74 24.85
C LYS A 257 16.20 -13.26 25.09
N ARG A 258 16.90 -12.61 24.15
CA ARG A 258 17.21 -11.17 24.22
C ARG A 258 15.95 -10.30 24.18
N GLU A 259 14.97 -10.65 23.35
CA GLU A 259 13.71 -9.90 23.28
C GLU A 259 12.91 -10.03 24.59
N LYS A 260 12.90 -11.21 25.20
CA LYS A 260 12.23 -11.46 26.48
C LYS A 260 12.90 -10.70 27.63
N SER A 261 14.23 -10.73 27.73
CA SER A 261 14.95 -9.96 28.76
C SER A 261 14.73 -8.46 28.62
N THR A 262 14.70 -7.94 27.39
CA THR A 262 14.43 -6.51 27.12
C THR A 262 13.00 -6.10 27.51
N LYS A 263 12.02 -6.99 27.40
CA LYS A 263 10.64 -6.75 27.87
C LYS A 263 10.55 -6.78 29.39
N ASP A 264 11.23 -7.71 30.05
CA ASP A 264 11.27 -7.83 31.51
C ASP A 264 12.01 -6.65 32.18
N ASP A 265 13.06 -6.12 31.55
CA ASP A 265 13.74 -4.92 32.06
C ASP A 265 12.89 -3.66 31.91
N ARG A 266 12.10 -3.56 30.83
CA ARG A 266 11.15 -2.46 30.61
C ARG A 266 9.93 -2.50 31.54
N SER A 267 9.50 -3.69 32.00
CA SER A 267 8.41 -3.81 32.97
C SER A 267 8.88 -3.44 34.38
N LYS A 268 10.04 -3.93 34.81
CA LYS A 268 10.64 -3.58 36.13
C LYS A 268 10.95 -2.09 36.27
N SER A 269 11.41 -1.44 35.21
CA SER A 269 11.69 0.00 35.22
C SER A 269 10.42 0.88 35.21
N LYS A 270 9.26 0.33 34.78
CA LYS A 270 7.95 0.99 34.96
C LYS A 270 7.43 0.84 36.38
N GLU A 271 7.49 -0.36 36.98
CA GLU A 271 7.04 -0.58 38.36
C GLU A 271 7.83 0.24 39.39
N LYS A 272 9.11 0.50 39.12
CA LYS A 272 9.95 1.32 40.02
C LYS A 272 9.60 2.81 39.97
N LYS A 273 9.05 3.30 38.84
CA LYS A 273 8.61 4.70 38.67
C LYS A 273 7.20 4.97 39.22
N GLU A 274 6.39 3.95 39.45
CA GLU A 274 5.06 4.08 40.08
C GLU A 274 5.12 4.02 41.61
N LYS A 275 6.29 3.71 42.19
CA LYS A 275 6.51 3.58 43.64
C LYS A 275 7.31 4.74 44.27
N GLU A 276 7.72 5.73 43.46
CA GLU A 276 8.29 7.01 43.89
C GLU A 276 7.29 8.13 43.58
#